data_AF-A0A5P9J7A8-F1
#
_entry.id   AF-A0A5P9J7A8-F1
#
_cell.length_a   1.000
_cell.length_b   1.000
_cell.length_c   1.000
_cell.angle_alpha   90.00
_cell.angle_beta   90.00
_cell.angle_gamma   90.00
#
_symmetry.space_group_name_H-M   'P 1'
#
loop_
_entity.id
_entity.type
_entity.pdbx_description
1 polymer ?
#
loop_
_entity_poly.entity_id
_entity_poly.type
_entity_poly.pdbx_seq_one_letter_code
_entity_poly.pdbx_strand_id
1 'polypeptide(L)'
;MPIANPYPDDWRALTDFCYLGPLSLIRPPALLLDRIGEDGDYVVNQDYDVALRIDGDSRVITVPRGLITDLTSVPRPLRWFVGRVGPWLEAAIVHDWLYVAWQVTGRTPTARDRLFADDVMLLAMTSAGIGPIQRRAIHLAVRLFGGRGFFAKNHPIFADLSAAIYDTPIVIPTEPDQRGGTGS
;
A
#
# COMPACT_ATOMS: atom_id res chain seq x y z
N MET A 1 11.45 7.19 14.90
CA MET A 1 10.65 6.67 16.03
C MET A 1 10.51 5.17 15.87
N PRO A 2 10.41 4.38 16.95
CA PRO A 2 10.09 2.96 16.83
C PRO A 2 8.68 2.80 16.25
N ILE A 3 8.53 1.91 15.26
CA ILE A 3 7.22 1.65 14.65
C ILE A 3 6.38 0.84 15.64
N ALA A 4 5.18 1.32 15.95
CA ALA A 4 4.25 0.63 16.83
C ALA A 4 3.73 -0.67 16.18
N ASN A 5 3.51 -1.71 16.98
CA ASN A 5 2.89 -2.94 16.51
C ASN A 5 1.42 -2.68 16.13
N PRO A 6 1.00 -2.89 14.86
CA PRO A 6 -0.36 -2.63 14.45
C PRO A 6 -1.31 -3.82 14.74
N TYR A 7 -0.80 -5.00 15.07
CA TYR A 7 -1.63 -6.19 15.28
C TYR A 7 -2.15 -6.24 16.72
N PRO A 8 -3.47 -6.42 16.93
CA PRO A 8 -4.01 -6.75 18.24
C PRO A 8 -3.58 -8.16 18.67
N ASP A 9 -3.47 -8.40 19.98
CA ASP A 9 -3.10 -9.74 20.49
C ASP A 9 -4.24 -10.76 20.28
N ASP A 10 -5.49 -10.31 20.39
CA ASP A 10 -6.68 -11.05 19.98
C ASP A 10 -7.77 -10.07 19.49
N TRP A 11 -8.66 -10.54 18.61
CA TRP A 11 -9.76 -9.73 18.07
C TRP A 11 -10.92 -10.61 17.56
N ARG A 12 -12.16 -10.10 17.66
CA ARG A 12 -13.37 -10.80 17.19
C ARG A 12 -14.18 -9.99 16.19
N ALA A 13 -14.15 -8.66 16.28
CA ALA A 13 -14.91 -7.77 15.42
C ALA A 13 -14.08 -6.53 15.03
N LEU A 14 -14.17 -6.16 13.75
CA LEU A 14 -13.61 -4.93 13.19
C LEU A 14 -14.75 -4.08 12.62
N THR A 15 -14.88 -2.84 13.09
CA THR A 15 -15.95 -1.92 12.65
C THR A 15 -15.44 -0.48 12.51
N ASP A 16 -16.29 0.42 11.99
CA ASP A 16 -16.11 1.87 12.06
C ASP A 16 -14.75 2.37 11.53
N PHE A 17 -14.36 1.91 10.32
CA PHE A 17 -13.12 2.33 9.68
C PHE A 17 -13.23 3.74 9.10
N CYS A 18 -12.15 4.51 9.23
CA CYS A 18 -12.05 5.88 8.72
C CYS A 18 -10.61 6.22 8.31
N TYR A 19 -10.46 6.90 7.17
CA TYR A 19 -9.19 7.51 6.76
C TYR A 19 -9.04 8.86 7.46
N LEU A 20 -7.93 9.09 8.18
CA LEU A 20 -7.77 10.28 9.02
C LEU A 20 -7.11 11.48 8.31
N GLY A 21 -6.58 11.27 7.10
CA GLY A 21 -5.92 12.31 6.34
C GLY A 21 -5.75 11.92 4.88
N PRO A 22 -5.22 12.83 4.04
CA PRO A 22 -4.94 12.52 2.65
C PRO A 22 -3.70 11.64 2.52
N LEU A 23 -3.80 10.62 1.66
CA LEU A 23 -2.66 9.82 1.23
C LEU A 23 -1.73 10.65 0.32
N SER A 24 -0.43 10.58 0.59
CA SER A 24 0.62 11.19 -0.25
C SER A 24 1.60 10.11 -0.70
N LEU A 25 1.73 9.94 -2.02
CA LEU A 25 2.63 8.97 -2.64
C LEU A 25 3.66 9.67 -3.52
N ILE A 26 4.89 9.18 -3.47
CA ILE A 26 5.94 9.50 -4.45
C ILE A 26 6.13 8.30 -5.35
N ARG A 27 6.26 8.54 -6.65
CA ARG A 27 6.76 7.56 -7.61
C ARG A 27 8.24 7.86 -7.87
N PRO A 28 9.19 7.00 -7.47
CA PRO A 28 10.60 7.24 -7.72
C PRO A 28 10.88 7.33 -9.23
N PRO A 29 11.80 8.20 -9.67
CA PRO A 29 12.30 8.20 -11.05
C PRO A 29 12.80 6.81 -11.47
N ALA A 30 12.62 6.45 -12.74
CA ALA A 30 12.94 5.11 -13.26
C ALA A 30 14.39 4.65 -12.98
N LEU A 31 15.32 5.60 -12.84
CA LEU A 31 16.73 5.36 -12.50
C LEU A 31 16.96 4.74 -11.10
N LEU A 32 15.95 4.69 -10.24
CA LEU A 32 16.01 4.05 -8.92
C LEU A 32 15.31 2.70 -8.85
N LEU A 33 14.58 2.31 -9.90
CA LEU A 33 13.84 1.05 -9.95
C LEU A 33 14.76 -0.16 -9.79
N ASP A 34 15.98 -0.10 -10.34
CA ASP A 34 17.02 -1.14 -10.20
C ASP A 34 17.41 -1.44 -8.74
N ARG A 35 17.06 -0.57 -7.78
CA ARG A 35 17.33 -0.75 -6.34
C ARG A 35 16.11 -1.11 -5.49
N ILE A 36 14.89 -1.01 -6.04
CA ILE A 36 13.64 -1.14 -5.27
C ILE A 36 12.78 -2.30 -5.80
N GLY A 37 12.86 -2.62 -7.11
CA GLY A 37 12.09 -3.68 -7.74
C GLY A 37 11.78 -3.31 -9.19
N GLU A 38 11.70 -4.30 -10.09
CA GLU A 38 11.62 -4.07 -11.55
C GLU A 38 10.34 -3.35 -12.03
N ASP A 39 9.33 -3.10 -11.19
CA ASP A 39 8.03 -2.57 -11.66
C ASP A 39 7.41 -1.52 -10.72
N GLY A 40 7.77 -0.24 -10.89
CA GLY A 40 6.84 0.87 -10.63
C GLY A 40 6.32 1.07 -9.19
N ASP A 41 7.15 0.77 -8.19
CA ASP A 41 6.82 0.93 -6.78
C ASP A 41 6.44 2.37 -6.40
N TYR A 42 5.48 2.52 -5.50
CA TYR A 42 5.16 3.80 -4.87
C TYR A 42 5.75 3.84 -3.47
N VAL A 43 6.13 5.03 -3.03
CA VAL A 43 6.64 5.27 -1.68
C VAL A 43 5.67 6.18 -0.94
N VAL A 44 5.26 5.76 0.25
CA VAL A 44 4.45 6.59 1.15
C VAL A 44 5.27 7.79 1.61
N ASN A 45 4.84 9.00 1.24
CA ASN A 45 5.64 10.22 1.45
C ASN A 45 5.56 10.77 2.87
N GLN A 46 4.47 10.49 3.58
CA GLN A 46 4.23 10.92 4.95
C GLN A 46 3.48 9.84 5.71
N ASP A 47 3.59 9.82 7.04
CA ASP A 47 2.82 8.89 7.87
C ASP A 47 1.33 9.01 7.53
N TYR A 48 0.70 7.86 7.32
CA TYR A 48 -0.68 7.77 6.86
C TYR A 48 -1.51 7.00 7.87
N ASP A 49 -2.38 7.73 8.57
CA ASP A 49 -3.17 7.20 9.68
C ASP A 49 -4.58 6.79 9.27
N VAL A 50 -5.00 5.64 9.75
CA VAL A 50 -6.38 5.15 9.65
C VAL A 50 -6.90 4.77 11.02
N ALA A 51 -8.17 5.05 11.28
CA ALA A 51 -8.86 4.62 12.49
C ALA A 51 -9.79 3.46 12.19
N LEU A 52 -9.95 2.57 13.16
CA LEU A 52 -10.96 1.53 13.18
C LEU A 52 -11.32 1.20 14.63
N ARG A 53 -12.38 0.42 14.84
CA ARG A 53 -12.69 -0.17 16.13
C ARG A 53 -12.39 -1.66 16.12
N ILE A 54 -11.69 -2.11 17.14
CA ILE A 54 -11.39 -3.52 17.41
C ILE A 54 -12.13 -3.89 18.68
N ASP A 55 -13.08 -4.82 18.59
CA ASP A 55 -13.93 -5.24 19.72
C ASP A 55 -14.60 -4.08 20.46
N GLY A 56 -14.91 -3.00 19.74
CA GLY A 56 -15.54 -1.79 20.27
C GLY A 56 -14.57 -0.70 20.72
N ASP A 57 -13.28 -0.96 20.80
CA ASP A 57 -12.27 0.04 21.19
C ASP A 57 -11.68 0.72 19.96
N SER A 58 -11.58 2.05 20.00
CA SER A 58 -10.95 2.82 18.93
C SER A 58 -9.43 2.57 18.90
N ARG A 59 -8.92 2.31 17.70
CA ARG A 59 -7.50 2.07 17.42
C ARG A 59 -7.09 2.86 16.19
N VAL A 60 -5.85 3.33 16.19
CA VAL A 60 -5.22 3.97 15.04
C VAL A 60 -4.11 3.06 14.53
N ILE A 61 -4.10 2.83 13.22
CA ILE A 61 -3.01 2.16 12.50
C ILE A 61 -2.30 3.23 11.69
N THR A 62 -1.00 3.39 11.94
CA THR A 62 -0.13 4.28 11.17
C THR A 62 0.64 3.47 10.14
N VAL A 63 0.47 3.81 8.87
CA VAL A 63 1.34 3.38 7.79
C VAL A 63 2.56 4.29 7.76
N PRO A 64 3.79 3.80 8.03
CA PRO A 64 4.93 4.67 8.18
C PRO A 64 5.40 5.28 6.86
N ARG A 65 5.86 6.53 6.92
CA ARG A 65 6.59 7.19 5.84
C ARG A 65 7.74 6.31 5.35
N GLY A 66 7.92 6.29 4.03
CA GLY A 66 8.95 5.53 3.36
C GLY A 66 8.53 4.12 2.99
N LEU A 67 7.33 3.65 3.37
CA LEU A 67 6.86 2.32 2.99
C LEU A 67 6.88 2.18 1.47
N ILE A 68 7.58 1.16 0.99
CA ILE A 68 7.56 0.75 -0.42
C ILE A 68 6.32 -0.13 -0.58
N THR A 69 5.40 0.28 -1.45
CA THR A 69 4.18 -0.46 -1.75
C THR A 69 4.17 -0.80 -3.24
N ASP A 70 4.12 -2.11 -3.50
CA ASP A 70 3.82 -2.63 -4.82
C ASP A 70 2.31 -2.79 -4.93
N LEU A 71 1.65 -1.75 -5.44
CA LEU A 71 0.23 -1.76 -5.77
C LEU A 71 -0.14 -2.84 -6.81
N THR A 72 0.84 -3.57 -7.34
CA THR A 72 0.69 -4.64 -8.33
C THR A 72 0.78 -6.06 -7.75
N SER A 73 0.91 -6.22 -6.42
CA SER A 73 0.84 -7.51 -5.71
C SER A 73 -0.52 -8.23 -5.87
N VAL A 74 -1.49 -7.55 -6.47
CA VAL A 74 -2.70 -8.12 -7.07
C VAL A 74 -2.33 -9.20 -8.10
N PRO A 75 -2.79 -10.46 -7.93
CA PRO A 75 -2.52 -11.55 -8.87
C PRO A 75 -2.88 -11.13 -10.31
N ARG A 76 -2.05 -11.49 -11.30
CA ARG A 76 -2.22 -11.12 -12.72
C ARG A 76 -3.68 -11.13 -13.24
N PRO A 77 -4.55 -12.09 -12.89
CA PRO A 77 -5.96 -12.08 -13.31
C PRO A 77 -6.77 -10.88 -12.79
N LEU A 78 -6.47 -10.40 -11.58
CA LEU A 78 -7.15 -9.25 -10.97
C LEU A 78 -6.59 -7.90 -11.42
N ARG A 79 -5.39 -7.85 -12.03
CA ARG A 79 -4.83 -6.59 -12.58
C ARG A 79 -5.69 -5.98 -13.69
N TRP A 80 -6.48 -6.79 -14.40
CA TRP A 80 -7.45 -6.29 -15.40
C TRP A 80 -8.68 -5.64 -14.76
N PHE A 81 -9.05 -6.09 -13.56
CA PHE A 81 -10.21 -5.61 -12.80
C PHE A 81 -9.87 -4.42 -11.90
N VAL A 82 -8.60 -4.34 -11.50
CA VAL A 82 -8.03 -3.35 -10.60
C VAL A 82 -7.30 -2.31 -11.46
N GLY A 83 -8.00 -1.27 -11.94
CA GLY A 83 -7.33 -0.11 -12.53
C GLY A 83 -6.23 0.44 -11.60
N ARG A 84 -5.08 0.83 -12.14
CA ARG A 84 -3.89 1.23 -11.34
C ARG A 84 -4.12 2.39 -10.34
N VAL A 85 -5.24 3.12 -10.50
CA VAL A 85 -5.65 4.24 -9.66
C VAL A 85 -7.15 4.08 -9.41
N GLY A 86 -7.51 3.36 -8.35
CA GLY A 86 -8.90 3.10 -7.98
C GLY A 86 -9.19 3.45 -6.53
N PRO A 87 -10.47 3.58 -6.14
CA PRO A 87 -10.89 3.92 -4.78
C PRO A 87 -10.47 2.92 -3.68
N TRP A 88 -9.86 1.79 -4.05
CA TRP A 88 -9.28 0.80 -3.13
C TRP A 88 -7.78 1.03 -2.88
N LEU A 89 -7.16 2.05 -3.49
CA LEU A 89 -5.72 2.31 -3.38
C LEU A 89 -5.27 2.46 -1.92
N GLU A 90 -5.97 3.31 -1.16
CA GLU A 90 -5.67 3.54 0.25
C GLU A 90 -5.84 2.25 1.08
N ALA A 91 -6.86 1.43 0.77
CA ALA A 91 -7.06 0.14 1.42
C ALA A 91 -5.92 -0.85 1.12
N ALA A 92 -5.40 -0.85 -0.13
CA ALA A 92 -4.28 -1.69 -0.52
C ALA A 92 -2.98 -1.30 0.20
N ILE A 93 -2.73 0.00 0.41
CA ILE A 93 -1.53 0.47 1.11
C ILE A 93 -1.55 0.09 2.59
N VAL A 94 -2.71 0.22 3.25
CA VAL A 94 -2.88 -0.26 4.63
C VAL A 94 -2.68 -1.78 4.70
N HIS A 95 -3.17 -2.53 3.72
CA HIS A 95 -2.98 -3.98 3.63
C HIS A 95 -1.51 -4.38 3.45
N ASP A 96 -0.80 -3.75 2.51
CA ASP A 96 0.63 -3.98 2.25
C ASP A 96 1.46 -3.72 3.51
N TRP A 97 1.19 -2.62 4.22
CA TRP A 97 1.82 -2.34 5.50
C TRP A 97 1.59 -3.46 6.52
N LEU A 98 0.32 -3.84 6.73
CA LEU A 98 -0.05 -4.93 7.62
C LEU A 98 0.49 -6.30 7.16
N TYR A 99 0.95 -6.43 5.92
CA TYR A 99 1.60 -7.65 5.43
C TYR A 99 3.08 -7.74 5.81
N VAL A 100 3.74 -6.61 6.05
CA VAL A 100 5.18 -6.53 6.34
C VAL A 100 5.51 -6.03 7.74
N ALA A 101 4.54 -5.48 8.48
CA ALA A 101 4.76 -4.86 9.79
C ALA A 101 5.40 -5.80 10.83
N TRP A 102 5.09 -7.09 10.79
CA TRP A 102 5.71 -8.09 11.67
C TRP A 102 7.24 -8.13 11.53
N GLN A 103 7.78 -7.85 10.35
CA GLN A 103 9.22 -7.90 10.06
C GLN A 103 10.00 -6.79 10.76
N VAL A 104 9.34 -5.65 11.01
CA VAL A 104 9.95 -4.45 11.59
C VAL A 104 9.54 -4.19 13.03
N THR A 105 8.53 -4.91 13.52
CA THR A 105 8.09 -4.91 14.93
C THR A 105 8.68 -6.05 15.74
N GLY A 106 9.46 -6.95 15.10
CA GLY A 106 10.15 -8.06 15.77
C GLY A 106 9.23 -9.19 16.22
N ARG A 107 8.02 -9.31 15.64
CA ARG A 107 7.06 -10.39 15.91
C ARG A 107 7.17 -11.51 14.89
N THR A 108 6.83 -12.72 15.30
CA THR A 108 6.62 -13.86 14.39
C THR A 108 5.23 -13.73 13.75
N PRO A 109 5.12 -13.79 12.42
CA PRO A 109 3.83 -13.68 11.73
C PRO A 109 2.95 -14.88 12.02
N THR A 110 1.66 -14.65 12.24
CA THR A 110 0.66 -15.69 12.45
C THR A 110 -0.42 -15.66 11.37
N ALA A 111 -1.18 -16.75 11.24
CA ALA A 111 -2.36 -16.76 10.37
C ALA A 111 -3.44 -15.75 10.84
N ARG A 112 -3.45 -15.37 12.12
CA ARG A 112 -4.38 -14.40 12.70
C ARG A 112 -4.01 -12.97 12.31
N ASP A 113 -2.72 -12.66 12.21
CA ASP A 113 -2.22 -11.37 11.71
C ASP A 113 -2.57 -11.19 10.23
N ARG A 114 -2.45 -12.26 9.44
CA ARG A 114 -2.86 -12.24 8.03
C ARG A 114 -4.35 -12.02 7.89
N LEU A 115 -5.16 -12.74 8.67
CA LEU A 115 -6.61 -12.57 8.67
C LEU A 115 -7.00 -11.15 9.08
N PHE A 116 -6.32 -10.58 10.06
CA PHE A 116 -6.49 -9.19 10.46
C PHE A 116 -6.24 -8.24 9.28
N ALA A 117 -5.12 -8.38 8.57
CA ALA A 117 -4.82 -7.56 7.40
C ALA A 117 -5.90 -7.68 6.31
N ASP A 118 -6.31 -8.91 5.96
CA ASP A 118 -7.31 -9.18 4.93
C ASP A 118 -8.70 -8.60 5.29
N ASP A 119 -9.09 -8.64 6.57
CA ASP A 119 -10.37 -8.11 7.07
C ASP A 119 -10.34 -6.59 7.23
N VAL A 120 -9.21 -5.99 7.63
CA VAL A 120 -9.01 -4.54 7.61
C VAL A 120 -9.15 -4.01 6.19
N MET A 121 -8.56 -4.68 5.19
CA MET A 121 -8.71 -4.27 3.78
C MET A 121 -10.17 -4.32 3.32
N LEU A 122 -10.91 -5.36 3.69
CA LEU A 122 -12.34 -5.48 3.37
C LEU A 122 -13.16 -4.35 4.01
N LEU A 123 -12.86 -4.02 5.26
CA LEU A 123 -13.51 -2.95 6.00
C LEU A 123 -13.18 -1.57 5.40
N ALA A 124 -11.92 -1.33 5.05
CA ALA A 124 -11.46 -0.11 4.38
C ALA A 124 -12.13 0.09 3.01
N MET A 125 -12.21 -0.98 2.18
CA MET A 125 -12.96 -0.96 0.92
C MET A 125 -14.46 -0.71 1.13
N THR A 126 -15.03 -1.22 2.23
CA THR A 126 -16.43 -0.93 2.58
C THR A 126 -16.63 0.54 2.90
N SER A 127 -15.74 1.15 3.67
CA SER A 127 -15.77 2.58 3.99
C SER A 127 -15.53 3.47 2.76
N ALA A 128 -14.73 3.01 1.80
CA ALA A 128 -14.48 3.71 0.53
C ALA A 128 -15.64 3.58 -0.48
N GLY A 129 -16.76 2.93 -0.11
CA GLY A 129 -17.92 2.78 -0.98
C GLY A 129 -17.75 1.77 -2.11
N ILE A 130 -16.75 0.88 -2.03
CA ILE A 130 -16.55 -0.17 -3.04
C ILE A 130 -17.72 -1.15 -3.02
N GLY A 131 -18.26 -1.43 -4.20
CA GLY A 131 -19.40 -2.33 -4.37
C GLY A 131 -19.15 -3.73 -3.77
N PRO A 132 -20.20 -4.39 -3.23
CA PRO A 132 -20.06 -5.63 -2.46
C PRO A 132 -19.46 -6.78 -3.27
N ILE A 133 -19.71 -6.84 -4.58
CA ILE A 133 -19.17 -7.88 -5.48
C ILE A 133 -17.66 -7.68 -5.63
N GLN A 134 -17.23 -6.45 -5.97
CA GLN A 134 -15.83 -6.12 -6.20
C GLN A 134 -14.98 -6.34 -4.93
N ARG A 135 -15.41 -5.82 -3.78
CA ARG A 135 -14.64 -5.99 -2.53
C ARG A 135 -14.55 -7.46 -2.08
N ARG A 136 -15.60 -8.26 -2.29
CA ARG A 136 -15.58 -9.70 -1.98
C ARG A 136 -14.65 -10.47 -2.91
N ALA A 137 -14.61 -10.13 -4.19
CA ALA A 137 -13.69 -10.75 -5.15
C ALA A 137 -12.23 -10.45 -4.77
N ILE A 138 -11.92 -9.19 -4.44
CA ILE A 138 -10.58 -8.79 -3.98
C ILE A 138 -10.22 -9.50 -2.68
N HIS A 139 -11.12 -9.47 -1.68
CA HIS A 139 -10.89 -10.11 -0.39
C HIS A 139 -10.67 -11.64 -0.51
N LEU A 140 -11.45 -12.31 -1.37
CA LEU A 140 -11.25 -13.74 -1.62
C LEU A 140 -9.89 -14.01 -2.30
N ALA A 141 -9.48 -13.16 -3.23
CA ALA A 141 -8.19 -13.31 -3.89
C ALA A 141 -7.01 -13.18 -2.93
N VAL A 142 -6.99 -12.17 -2.05
CA VAL A 142 -5.92 -12.03 -1.05
C VAL A 142 -5.92 -13.20 -0.06
N ARG A 143 -7.10 -13.71 0.32
CA ARG A 143 -7.20 -14.90 1.18
C ARG A 143 -6.66 -16.16 0.51
N LEU A 144 -6.86 -16.37 -0.79
CA LEU A 144 -6.42 -17.57 -1.49
C LEU A 144 -4.94 -17.51 -1.89
N PHE A 145 -4.45 -16.34 -2.33
CA PHE A 145 -3.13 -16.22 -2.96
C PHE A 145 -2.09 -15.47 -2.12
N GLY A 146 -2.50 -14.69 -1.11
CA GLY A 146 -1.59 -13.87 -0.31
C GLY A 146 -0.78 -14.62 0.75
N GLY A 147 -1.07 -15.90 1.01
CA GLY A 147 -0.44 -16.66 2.09
C GLY A 147 1.08 -16.79 1.94
N ARG A 148 1.59 -17.08 0.73
CA ARG A 148 3.05 -17.24 0.50
C ARG A 148 3.82 -15.93 0.69
N GLY A 149 3.25 -14.79 0.25
CA GLY A 149 3.88 -13.48 0.39
C GLY A 149 3.95 -12.99 1.84
N PHE A 150 2.91 -13.25 2.64
CA PHE A 150 2.85 -12.81 4.03
C PHE A 150 3.95 -13.43 4.91
N PHE A 151 4.22 -14.73 4.74
CA PHE A 151 5.23 -15.45 5.54
C PHE A 151 6.65 -15.35 4.96
N ALA A 152 6.81 -14.76 3.78
CA ALA A 152 8.11 -14.50 3.17
C ALA A 152 8.69 -13.18 3.69
N LYS A 153 10.02 -13.12 3.85
CA LYS A 153 10.70 -11.86 4.16
C LYS A 153 10.76 -11.00 2.89
N ASN A 154 10.40 -9.72 3.03
CA ASN A 154 10.47 -8.74 1.94
C ASN A 154 11.63 -7.79 2.25
N HIS A 155 12.50 -7.56 1.28
CA HIS A 155 13.59 -6.59 1.41
C HIS A 155 13.83 -5.92 0.05
N PRO A 156 13.91 -4.57 -0.02
CA PRO A 156 13.70 -3.59 1.07
C PRO A 156 12.22 -3.34 1.41
N ILE A 157 11.91 -3.02 2.67
CA ILE A 157 10.54 -2.67 3.14
C ILE A 157 10.30 -1.15 3.10
N PHE A 158 11.34 -0.38 3.43
CA PHE A 158 11.31 1.09 3.45
C PHE A 158 12.33 1.65 2.48
N ALA A 159 11.94 2.70 1.76
CA ALA A 159 12.84 3.52 0.96
C ALA A 159 13.55 4.54 1.86
N ASP A 160 14.83 4.76 1.61
CA ASP A 160 15.58 5.83 2.26
C ASP A 160 15.23 7.19 1.63
N LEU A 161 14.19 7.83 2.17
CA LEU A 161 13.74 9.15 1.74
C LEU A 161 14.70 10.30 2.15
N SER A 162 15.80 10.01 2.85
CA SER A 162 16.84 11.01 3.15
C SER A 162 17.87 11.16 2.02
N ALA A 163 17.82 10.27 1.03
CA ALA A 163 18.67 10.35 -0.14
C ALA A 163 18.22 11.52 -1.05
N ALA A 164 19.15 12.41 -1.41
CA ALA A 164 18.95 13.64 -2.21
C ALA A 164 18.24 13.43 -3.58
N ILE A 165 18.14 12.18 -4.01
CA ILE A 165 17.41 11.73 -5.20
C ILE A 165 15.90 12.05 -5.17
N TYR A 166 15.29 12.19 -4.00
CA TYR A 166 13.86 12.54 -3.88
C TYR A 166 13.60 14.05 -3.93
N ASP A 167 14.64 14.88 -3.78
CA ASP A 167 14.58 16.35 -3.90
C ASP A 167 14.86 16.83 -5.34
N THR A 168 15.18 15.91 -6.26
CA THR A 168 15.49 16.29 -7.65
C THR A 168 14.19 16.45 -8.45
N PRO A 169 13.86 17.66 -8.94
CA PRO A 169 12.67 17.84 -9.76
C PRO A 169 12.79 16.99 -11.03
N ILE A 170 11.72 16.25 -11.34
CA ILE A 170 11.63 15.47 -12.57
C ILE A 170 11.60 16.46 -13.74
N VAL A 171 12.75 16.65 -14.41
CA VAL A 171 12.82 17.36 -15.69
C VAL A 171 12.33 16.38 -16.75
N ILE A 172 11.05 16.47 -17.10
CA ILE A 172 10.53 15.80 -18.30
C ILE A 172 11.13 16.54 -19.50
N PRO A 173 11.97 15.90 -20.32
CA PRO A 173 12.46 16.54 -21.54
C PRO A 173 11.25 16.81 -22.42
N THR A 174 10.90 18.07 -22.62
CA THR A 174 10.04 18.46 -23.73
C THR A 174 10.85 18.18 -24.98
N GLU A 175 10.50 17.12 -25.72
CA GLU A 175 11.00 17.00 -27.09
C GLU A 175 10.66 18.31 -27.82
N PRO A 176 11.63 18.97 -28.47
CA PRO A 176 11.34 20.16 -29.23
C PRO A 176 10.34 19.77 -30.33
N ASP A 177 9.21 20.47 -30.34
CA ASP A 177 8.18 20.39 -31.36
C ASP A 177 8.82 20.47 -32.76
N GLN A 178 8.94 19.33 -33.44
CA GLN A 178 9.39 19.27 -34.84
C GLN A 178 8.25 19.52 -35.83
N ARG A 179 7.23 20.30 -35.47
CA ARG A 179 6.23 20.82 -36.42
C ARG A 179 6.21 22.34 -36.41
N GLY A 180 7.28 22.92 -36.92
CA GLY A 180 7.39 24.35 -37.19
C GLY A 180 8.19 24.67 -38.45
N GLY A 181 7.61 24.40 -39.62
CA GLY A 181 7.74 25.22 -40.84
C GLY A 181 9.09 25.32 -41.55
N THR A 182 9.11 24.91 -42.81
CA THR A 182 9.53 25.80 -43.90
C THR A 182 8.60 25.62 -45.09
N GLY A 183 7.66 26.56 -45.22
CA GLY A 183 7.16 26.97 -46.52
C GLY A 183 8.10 28.04 -47.08
N SER A 184 8.64 27.80 -48.25
CA SER A 184 8.96 28.76 -49.31
C SER A 184 9.14 27.98 -50.60
#